data_AF-A0A9P6L8P6-F1
#
_entry.id   AF-A0A9P6L8P6-F1
#
_cell.length_a   1.000
_cell.length_b   1.000
_cell.length_c   1.000
_cell.angle_alpha   90.00
_cell.angle_beta   90.00
_cell.angle_gamma   90.00
#
_symmetry.space_group_name_H-M   'P 1'
#
loop_
_entity.id
_entity.type
_entity.pdbx_description
1 polymer ?
#
loop_
_entity_poly.entity_id
_entity_poly.type
_entity_poly.pdbx_seq_one_letter_code
_entity_poly.pdbx_strand_id
1 'polypeptide(L)'
;MKVYMNAIQAFVPSQIVRTFSAFLEFCYIACRNIITEDSLKQLDSVLLRFHEARQIFSGTVRADDSSAFSLPRQHAMVHYHDHIENFGSPNGLCSLHWGQGVKYLVGTC
;
A
#
# COMPACT_ATOMS: atom_id res chain seq x y z
N MET A 1 1.48 -1.45 16.01
CA MET A 1 0.00 -1.61 16.03
C MET A 1 -0.48 -3.06 16.23
N LYS A 2 0.33 -3.98 16.79
CA LYS A 2 -0.06 -5.39 16.99
C LYS A 2 -1.18 -5.59 18.01
N VAL A 3 -1.35 -4.65 18.95
CA VAL A 3 -2.42 -4.67 19.96
C VAL A 3 -3.81 -4.69 19.32
N TYR A 4 -4.08 -3.78 18.38
CA TYR A 4 -5.38 -3.71 17.69
C TYR A 4 -5.62 -4.93 16.80
N MET A 5 -4.57 -5.46 16.17
CA MET A 5 -4.68 -6.64 15.31
C MET A 5 -5.13 -7.87 16.12
N ASN A 6 -4.54 -8.07 17.30
CA ASN A 6 -4.92 -9.17 18.20
C ASN A 6 -6.37 -9.04 18.70
N ALA A 7 -6.87 -7.81 18.86
CA ALA A 7 -8.25 -7.58 19.28
C ALA A 7 -9.26 -7.95 18.18
N ILE A 8 -8.94 -7.71 16.90
CA ILE A 8 -9.87 -7.96 15.79
C ILE A 8 -9.78 -9.37 15.20
N GLN A 9 -8.67 -10.09 15.42
CA GLN A 9 -8.41 -11.38 14.73
C GLN A 9 -9.48 -12.46 14.99
N ALA A 10 -10.19 -12.37 16.12
CA ALA A 10 -11.27 -13.29 16.46
C ALA A 10 -12.59 -12.99 15.74
N PHE A 11 -12.71 -11.80 15.14
CA PHE A 11 -13.96 -11.29 14.56
C PHE A 11 -13.95 -11.22 13.03
N VAL A 12 -12.78 -11.36 12.39
CA VAL A 12 -12.64 -11.23 10.94
C VAL A 12 -11.86 -12.43 10.35
N PRO A 13 -12.09 -12.78 9.08
CA PRO A 13 -11.29 -13.78 8.39
C PRO A 13 -9.80 -13.49 8.48
N SER A 14 -8.99 -14.54 8.61
CA SER A 14 -7.53 -14.43 8.71
C SER A 14 -6.90 -13.68 7.54
N GLN A 15 -7.48 -13.75 6.33
CA GLN A 15 -7.07 -12.96 5.17
C GLN A 15 -7.20 -11.45 5.41
N ILE A 16 -8.29 -10.98 6.02
CA ILE A 16 -8.47 -9.56 6.36
C ILE A 16 -7.37 -9.11 7.33
N VAL A 17 -7.09 -9.93 8.36
CA VAL A 17 -6.00 -9.68 9.31
C VAL A 17 -4.65 -9.55 8.57
N ARG A 18 -4.38 -10.44 7.60
CA ARG A 18 -3.16 -10.39 6.78
C ARG A 18 -3.09 -9.12 5.94
N THR A 19 -4.19 -8.69 5.31
CA THR A 19 -4.24 -7.47 4.51
C THR A 19 -3.90 -6.24 5.37
N PHE A 20 -4.57 -6.08 6.52
CA PHE A 20 -4.27 -4.98 7.42
C PHE A 20 -2.86 -5.08 7.99
N SER A 21 -2.36 -6.29 8.27
CA SER A 21 -1.00 -6.47 8.76
C SER A 21 0.03 -5.97 7.76
N ALA A 22 -0.11 -6.36 6.49
CA ALA A 22 0.77 -5.91 5.42
C ALA A 22 0.66 -4.39 5.22
N PHE A 23 -0.56 -3.83 5.21
CA PHE A 23 -0.76 -2.40 5.08
C PHE A 23 -0.10 -1.60 6.22
N LEU A 24 -0.28 -2.02 7.47
CA LEU A 24 0.33 -1.34 8.62
C LEU A 24 1.85 -1.51 8.67
N GLU A 25 2.36 -2.66 8.23
CA GLU A 25 3.80 -2.92 8.08
C GLU A 25 4.41 -1.98 7.01
N PHE A 26 3.72 -1.76 5.90
CA PHE A 26 4.10 -0.80 4.87
C PHE A 26 4.18 0.61 5.45
N CYS A 27 3.11 1.08 6.12
CA CYS A 27 3.09 2.40 6.75
C CYS A 27 4.23 2.56 7.77
N TYR A 28 4.53 1.52 8.54
CA TYR A 28 5.63 1.55 9.50
C TYR A 28 6.99 1.74 8.83
N ILE A 29 7.25 1.06 7.71
CA ILE A 29 8.50 1.21 6.94
C ILE A 29 8.58 2.61 6.34
N ALA A 30 7.51 3.07 5.68
CA ALA A 30 7.45 4.37 5.04
C ALA A 30 7.63 5.54 6.04
N CYS A 31 7.19 5.38 7.28
CA CYS A 31 7.35 6.38 8.34
C CYS A 31 8.66 6.27 9.13
N ARG A 32 9.62 5.40 8.76
CA ARG A 32 10.93 5.35 9.43
C ARG A 32 11.70 6.65 9.19
N ASN A 33 12.41 7.12 10.22
CA ASN A 33 13.28 8.29 10.11
C ASN A 33 14.47 8.08 9.16
N ILE A 34 14.86 6.81 8.95
CA ILE A 34 15.95 6.41 8.06
C ILE A 34 15.40 5.31 7.17
N ILE A 35 15.42 5.54 5.86
CA ILE A 35 15.10 4.54 4.85
C ILE A 35 16.39 4.19 4.12
N THR A 36 16.72 2.91 4.14
CA THR A 36 17.87 2.32 3.45
C THR A 36 17.39 1.53 2.22
N GLU A 37 18.31 1.11 1.35
CA GLU A 37 18.00 0.18 0.25
C GLU A 37 17.28 -1.09 0.74
N ASP A 38 17.68 -1.63 1.89
CA ASP A 38 17.01 -2.79 2.48
C ASP A 38 15.59 -2.46 2.97
N SER A 39 15.35 -1.22 3.39
CA SER A 39 14.01 -0.75 3.73
C SER A 39 13.13 -0.64 2.48
N LEU A 40 13.69 -0.24 1.33
CA LEU A 40 12.98 -0.22 0.04
C LEU A 40 12.61 -1.63 -0.43
N LYS A 41 13.55 -2.59 -0.35
CA LYS A 41 13.26 -4.01 -0.64
C LYS A 41 12.16 -4.58 0.27
N GLN A 42 12.16 -4.19 1.56
CA GLN A 42 11.09 -4.56 2.48
C GLN A 42 9.75 -3.93 2.05
N LEU A 43 9.77 -2.68 1.62
CA LEU A 43 8.59 -1.93 1.17
C LEU A 43 7.93 -2.61 -0.04
N ASP A 44 8.71 -3.03 -1.04
CA ASP A 44 8.22 -3.80 -2.19
C ASP A 44 7.65 -5.17 -1.79
N SER A 45 8.37 -5.90 -0.94
CA SER A 45 7.93 -7.22 -0.46
C SER A 45 6.61 -7.13 0.30
N VAL A 46 6.44 -6.12 1.14
CA VAL A 46 5.21 -5.90 1.90
C VAL A 46 4.07 -5.43 0.98
N LEU A 47 4.36 -4.61 -0.02
CA LEU A 47 3.39 -4.19 -1.03
C LEU A 47 2.83 -5.38 -1.83
N LEU A 48 3.71 -6.32 -2.24
CA LEU A 48 3.29 -7.56 -2.89
C LEU A 48 2.34 -8.36 -1.99
N ARG A 49 2.73 -8.60 -0.73
CA ARG A 49 1.91 -9.30 0.27
C ARG A 49 0.55 -8.61 0.49
N PHE A 50 0.54 -7.28 0.48
CA PHE A 50 -0.70 -6.50 0.57
C PHE A 50 -1.60 -6.74 -0.65
N HIS A 51 -1.05 -6.70 -1.87
CA HIS A 51 -1.79 -6.95 -3.11
C HIS A 51 -2.36 -8.37 -3.20
N GLU A 52 -1.63 -9.37 -2.70
CA GLU A 52 -2.11 -10.74 -2.60
C GLU A 52 -3.23 -10.88 -1.59
N ALA A 53 -3.04 -10.36 -0.37
CA ALA A 53 -4.03 -10.51 0.69
C ALA A 53 -5.30 -9.68 0.44
N ARG A 54 -5.22 -8.51 -0.22
CA ARG A 54 -6.37 -7.63 -0.45
C ARG A 54 -7.44 -8.25 -1.36
N GLN A 55 -7.11 -9.31 -2.09
CA GLN A 55 -8.06 -10.01 -2.96
C GLN A 55 -9.28 -10.56 -2.20
N ILE A 56 -9.19 -10.72 -0.86
CA ILE A 56 -10.34 -11.09 -0.03
C ILE A 56 -11.50 -10.10 -0.12
N PHE A 57 -11.21 -8.84 -0.43
CA PHE A 57 -12.22 -7.79 -0.58
C PHE A 57 -12.83 -7.75 -1.99
N SER A 58 -12.30 -8.54 -2.94
CA SER A 58 -12.84 -8.70 -4.29
C SER A 58 -14.25 -9.28 -4.22
N GLY A 59 -15.21 -8.62 -4.87
CA GLY A 59 -16.63 -9.01 -4.87
C GLY A 59 -17.41 -8.71 -3.59
N THR A 60 -16.76 -8.40 -2.46
CA THR A 60 -17.46 -7.99 -1.21
C THR A 60 -17.69 -6.49 -1.13
N VAL A 61 -16.77 -5.67 -1.65
CA VAL A 61 -16.85 -4.21 -1.56
C VAL A 61 -17.62 -3.60 -2.75
N ARG A 62 -17.46 -4.17 -3.96
CA ARG A 62 -18.32 -3.92 -5.14
C ARG A 62 -18.32 -5.17 -6.04
N ALA A 63 -19.49 -5.53 -6.56
CA ALA A 63 -19.71 -6.77 -7.31
C ALA A 63 -19.31 -6.68 -8.80
N ASP A 64 -19.09 -5.50 -9.37
CA ASP A 64 -18.93 -5.31 -10.82
C ASP A 64 -17.57 -4.75 -11.28
N ASP A 65 -16.68 -4.34 -10.37
CA ASP A 65 -15.49 -3.61 -10.78
C ASP A 65 -14.25 -3.96 -9.94
N SER A 66 -13.31 -4.67 -10.56
CA SER A 66 -11.98 -4.97 -10.03
C SER A 66 -11.08 -3.72 -9.90
N SER A 67 -11.48 -2.57 -10.47
CA SER A 67 -10.80 -1.27 -10.33
C SER A 67 -11.12 -0.56 -9.01
N ALA A 68 -12.12 -1.04 -8.25
CA ALA A 68 -12.64 -0.40 -7.05
C ALA A 68 -11.70 -0.41 -5.81
N PHE A 69 -10.49 -0.96 -5.93
CA PHE A 69 -9.50 -1.02 -4.83
C PHE A 69 -8.60 0.23 -4.70
N SER A 70 -8.88 1.26 -5.49
CA SER A 70 -8.00 2.42 -5.62
C SER A 70 -8.29 3.52 -4.59
N LEU A 71 -8.37 3.17 -3.30
CA LEU A 71 -8.36 4.21 -2.26
C LEU A 71 -7.09 5.03 -2.45
N PRO A 72 -7.15 6.38 -2.49
CA PRO A 72 -6.01 7.21 -2.91
C PRO A 72 -4.71 6.87 -2.18
N ARG A 73 -4.79 6.57 -0.87
CA ARG A 73 -3.62 6.18 -0.07
C ARG A 73 -3.13 4.75 -0.29
N GLN A 74 -4.00 3.84 -0.70
CA GLN A 74 -3.62 2.47 -1.03
C GLN A 74 -3.01 2.40 -2.42
N HIS A 75 -3.55 3.16 -3.37
CA HIS A 75 -2.97 3.32 -4.71
C HIS A 75 -1.59 3.98 -4.62
N ALA A 76 -1.44 5.02 -3.80
CA ALA A 76 -0.16 5.71 -3.60
C ALA A 76 1.02 4.79 -3.28
N MET A 77 0.77 3.64 -2.64
CA MET A 77 1.83 2.74 -2.15
C MET A 77 2.74 2.22 -3.27
N VAL A 78 2.24 2.06 -4.50
CA VAL A 78 3.06 1.61 -5.63
C VAL A 78 4.13 2.62 -6.06
N HIS A 79 4.00 3.88 -5.64
CA HIS A 79 4.91 4.97 -6.02
C HIS A 79 5.91 5.34 -4.92
N TYR A 80 5.82 4.74 -3.73
CA TYR A 80 6.68 5.15 -2.60
C TYR A 80 8.15 4.85 -2.86
N HIS A 81 8.47 3.67 -3.42
CA HIS A 81 9.84 3.31 -3.73
C HIS A 81 10.49 4.36 -4.63
N ASP A 82 9.93 4.57 -5.81
CA ASP A 82 10.43 5.55 -6.78
C ASP A 82 10.50 6.96 -6.18
N HIS A 83 9.52 7.36 -5.38
CA HIS A 83 9.52 8.69 -4.77
C HIS A 83 10.61 8.87 -3.70
N ILE A 84 10.91 7.82 -2.94
CA ILE A 84 11.96 7.85 -1.93
C ILE A 84 13.33 7.93 -2.61
N GLU A 85 13.57 7.12 -3.64
CA GLU A 85 14.84 7.13 -4.36
C GLU A 85 15.07 8.43 -5.13
N ASN A 86 14.06 8.91 -5.86
CA ASN A 86 14.22 10.06 -6.75
C ASN A 86 14.19 11.41 -6.01
N PHE A 87 13.49 11.50 -4.88
CA PHE A 87 13.23 12.77 -4.21
C PHE A 87 13.54 12.79 -2.71
N GLY A 88 13.96 11.67 -2.12
CA GLY A 88 14.20 11.59 -0.69
C GLY A 88 12.96 11.87 0.15
N SER A 89 11.76 11.54 -0.34
CA SER A 89 10.48 11.85 0.30
C SER A 89 9.83 10.60 0.93
N PRO A 90 10.24 10.18 2.15
CA PRO A 90 9.72 8.98 2.83
C PRO A 90 8.21 9.00 3.08
N ASN A 91 7.63 10.19 3.27
CA ASN A 91 6.20 10.36 3.53
C ASN A 91 5.35 10.56 2.26
N GLY A 92 5.91 10.25 1.08
CA GLY A 92 5.33 10.58 -0.22
C GLY A 92 5.47 12.07 -0.54
N LEU A 93 5.36 12.42 -1.81
CA LEU A 93 5.37 13.82 -2.23
C LEU A 93 4.00 14.44 -1.91
N CYS A 94 3.99 15.64 -1.31
CA CYS A 94 2.77 16.45 -1.11
C CYS A 94 2.28 17.06 -2.44
N SER A 95 2.14 16.26 -3.48
CA SER A 95 1.60 16.69 -4.74
C SER A 95 0.10 16.43 -4.71
N LEU A 96 -0.72 17.50 -4.75
CA LEU A 96 -2.16 17.47 -5.06
C LEU A 96 -2.49 16.88 -6.46
N HIS A 97 -1.52 16.24 -7.10
CA HIS A 97 -1.50 15.81 -8.49
C HIS A 97 -1.94 14.36 -8.68
N TRP A 98 -2.72 13.82 -7.75
CA TRP A 98 -3.28 12.46 -7.82
C TRP A 98 -4.32 12.29 -8.95
N GLY A 99 -4.22 13.04 -10.05
CA GLY A 99 -5.15 12.98 -11.18
C GLY A 99 -4.70 13.55 -12.53
N GLN A 100 -3.64 14.35 -12.68
CA GLN A 100 -3.33 14.93 -14.01
C GLN A 100 -1.87 15.26 -14.30
N GLY A 101 -1.02 14.27 -14.56
CA GLY A 101 0.16 14.54 -15.40
C GLY A 101 1.39 13.73 -15.08
N VAL A 102 1.34 12.46 -15.48
CA VAL A 102 2.44 11.85 -16.23
C VAL A 102 1.77 11.15 -17.42
N LYS A 103 1.45 11.94 -18.46
CA LYS A 103 1.08 11.41 -19.79
C LYS A 103 2.29 10.94 -20.59
N TYR A 104 3.46 10.90 -19.97
CA TYR A 104 4.70 10.40 -20.56
C TYR A 104 5.29 9.37 -19.61
N LEU A 105 4.72 8.18 -19.62
CA LEU A 105 5.43 6.90 -19.62
C LEU A 105 4.37 5.79 -19.48
N VAL A 106 4.00 5.28 -20.65
CA VAL A 106 3.65 3.88 -20.92
C VAL A 106 2.49 3.29 -20.11
N GLY A 107 1.39 3.04 -20.81
CA GLY A 107 0.29 2.23 -20.33
C GLY A 107 0.75 0.84 -19.91
N THR A 108 0.38 0.45 -18.70
CA THR A 108 -0.14 -0.86 -18.31
C THR A 108 -0.39 -0.81 -16.81
N CYS A 109 -1.64 -0.62 -16.41
CA CYS A 109 -2.27 -1.06 -15.16
C CYS A 109 -3.77 -1.04 -15.39
#